data_AF-A0A7C9IZJ6-F1
#
_entry.id   AF-A0A7C9IZJ6-F1
#
_cell.length_a   1.000
_cell.length_b   1.000
_cell.length_c   1.000
_cell.angle_alpha   90.00
_cell.angle_beta   90.00
_cell.angle_gamma   90.00
#
_symmetry.space_group_name_H-M   'P 1'
#
loop_
_entity.id
_entity.type
_entity.pdbx_description
1 polymer ?
#
loop_
_entity_poly.entity_id
_entity_poly.type
_entity_poly.pdbx_seq_one_letter_code
_entity_poly.pdbx_strand_id
1 'polypeptide(L)'
;MTPAPSPLLPGFIALHGNRAEDLAQALIAWLQQHPLAPLEEEIILVQSSGMAEWFKTELACQAGVCAAARVELPGRFIWRTYRQVLGAGAVPRESPLDKLPMTWRLVQLLPGLLDEPAFAPIAHYLQPGEPERLPQLAAQLADLFDQYQNYRPDRLPDGAA
;
A
#
# COMPACT_ATOMS: atom_id res chain seq x y z
N MET A 1 29.90 22.54 -6.71
CA MET A 1 29.05 22.28 -7.87
C MET A 1 29.09 20.79 -8.14
N THR A 2 28.11 20.05 -7.65
CA THR A 2 27.92 18.63 -7.96
C THR A 2 27.50 18.55 -9.43
N PRO A 3 28.10 17.68 -10.26
CA PRO A 3 27.67 17.52 -11.65
C PRO A 3 26.19 17.10 -11.70
N ALA A 4 25.47 17.60 -12.70
CA ALA A 4 24.10 17.19 -12.94
C ALA A 4 24.07 15.67 -13.23
N PRO A 5 23.12 14.91 -12.66
CA PRO A 5 23.04 13.47 -12.86
C PRO A 5 22.85 13.14 -14.34
N SER A 6 23.57 12.13 -14.83
CA SER A 6 23.37 11.57 -16.17
C SER A 6 21.94 11.02 -16.28
N PRO A 7 21.23 11.25 -17.40
CA PRO A 7 19.86 10.77 -17.55
C PRO A 7 19.82 9.25 -17.44
N LEU A 8 18.95 8.74 -16.56
CA LEU A 8 18.68 7.31 -16.43
C LEU A 8 18.05 6.79 -17.73
N LEU A 9 18.63 5.74 -18.31
CA LEU A 9 18.02 5.04 -19.44
C LEU A 9 16.83 4.23 -18.94
N PRO A 10 15.61 4.43 -19.48
CA PRO A 10 14.46 3.63 -19.11
C PRO A 10 14.70 2.16 -19.46
N GLY A 11 14.35 1.26 -18.54
CA GLY A 11 14.51 -0.17 -18.74
C GLY A 11 13.91 -0.97 -17.59
N PHE A 12 13.77 -2.28 -17.80
CA PHE A 12 13.38 -3.22 -16.77
C PHE A 12 14.60 -4.02 -16.33
N ILE A 13 14.91 -4.00 -15.04
CA ILE A 13 16.02 -4.73 -14.43
C ILE A 13 15.43 -5.66 -13.39
N ALA A 14 15.77 -6.95 -13.46
CA ALA A 14 15.38 -7.94 -12.46
C ALA A 14 16.59 -8.33 -11.61
N LEU A 15 16.63 -7.84 -10.37
CA LEU A 15 17.63 -8.21 -9.37
C LEU A 15 17.09 -9.37 -8.53
N HIS A 16 17.91 -10.42 -8.38
CA HIS A 16 17.54 -11.61 -7.59
C HIS A 16 18.47 -11.72 -6.38
N GLY A 17 17.89 -12.03 -5.23
CA GLY A 17 18.60 -12.22 -3.97
C GLY A 17 17.84 -13.20 -3.08
N ASN A 18 18.55 -13.84 -2.16
CA ASN A 18 18.00 -14.76 -1.17
C ASN A 18 17.64 -14.08 0.16
N ARG A 19 17.98 -12.79 0.30
CA ARG A 19 17.74 -11.96 1.47
C ARG A 19 17.23 -10.59 1.03
N ALA A 20 16.12 -10.16 1.62
CA ALA A 20 15.50 -8.88 1.27
C ALA A 20 16.38 -7.70 1.70
N GLU A 21 17.15 -7.87 2.77
CA GLU A 21 18.09 -6.89 3.31
C GLU A 21 19.19 -6.57 2.30
N ASP A 22 19.75 -7.60 1.64
CA ASP A 22 20.81 -7.42 0.66
C ASP A 22 20.29 -6.71 -0.61
N LEU A 23 19.04 -7.00 -1.01
CA LEU A 23 18.38 -6.31 -2.12
C LEU A 23 18.06 -4.84 -1.77
N ALA A 24 17.60 -4.57 -0.55
CA ALA A 24 17.36 -3.20 -0.10
C ALA A 24 18.67 -2.40 -0.03
N GLN A 25 19.75 -2.99 0.49
CA GLN A 25 21.08 -2.39 0.51
C GLN A 25 21.57 -2.04 -0.90
N ALA A 26 21.39 -2.96 -1.86
CA ALA A 26 21.76 -2.73 -3.25
C ALA A 26 20.94 -1.59 -3.89
N LEU A 27 19.63 -1.56 -3.62
CA LEU A 27 18.75 -0.49 -4.08
C LEU A 27 19.16 0.86 -3.49
N ILE A 28 19.35 0.96 -2.17
CA ILE A 28 19.74 2.20 -1.49
C ILE A 28 21.08 2.72 -2.03
N ALA A 29 22.07 1.84 -2.20
CA ALA A 29 23.36 2.20 -2.77
C ALA A 29 23.23 2.74 -4.21
N TRP A 30 22.34 2.14 -5.02
CA TRP A 30 22.04 2.61 -6.36
C TRP A 30 21.40 4.00 -6.36
N LEU A 31 20.40 4.24 -5.48
CA LEU A 31 19.73 5.53 -5.34
C LEU A 31 20.72 6.66 -4.97
N GLN A 32 21.68 6.37 -4.08
CA GLN A 32 22.73 7.34 -3.71
C GLN A 32 23.68 7.69 -4.85
N GLN A 33 23.95 6.74 -5.76
CA GLN A 33 24.81 6.97 -6.93
C GLN A 33 24.07 7.67 -8.08
N HIS A 34 22.74 7.58 -8.10
CA HIS A 34 21.88 8.12 -9.14
C HIS A 34 20.74 8.96 -8.55
N PRO A 35 21.06 10.09 -7.88
CA PRO A 35 20.04 10.92 -7.27
C PRO A 35 19.10 11.52 -8.32
N LEU A 36 17.81 11.53 -8.02
CA LEU A 36 16.79 12.25 -8.79
C LEU A 36 16.96 13.77 -8.69
N ALA A 37 16.17 14.51 -9.49
CA ALA A 37 16.16 15.97 -9.41
C ALA A 37 15.57 16.45 -8.07
N PRO A 38 15.87 17.69 -7.63
CA PRO A 38 15.32 18.22 -6.39
C PRO A 38 13.79 18.14 -6.36
N LEU A 39 13.24 17.64 -5.24
CA LEU A 39 11.80 17.44 -4.99
C LEU A 39 11.13 16.34 -5.82
N GLU A 40 11.87 15.62 -6.67
CA GLU A 40 11.37 14.38 -7.25
C GLU A 40 11.31 13.29 -6.18
N GLU A 41 10.26 12.47 -6.26
CA GLU A 41 10.03 11.39 -5.30
C GLU A 41 10.54 10.06 -5.85
N GLU A 42 11.29 9.33 -5.03
CA GLU A 42 11.59 7.92 -5.26
C GLU A 42 10.32 7.10 -5.03
N ILE A 43 9.94 6.25 -5.98
CA ILE A 43 8.76 5.38 -5.84
C ILE A 43 9.24 3.95 -5.61
N ILE A 44 8.96 3.42 -4.42
CA ILE A 44 9.34 2.07 -4.02
C ILE A 44 8.07 1.28 -3.73
N LEU A 45 7.88 0.16 -4.42
CA LEU A 45 6.74 -0.74 -4.21
C LEU A 45 7.12 -1.88 -3.28
N VAL A 46 6.32 -2.12 -2.26
CA VAL A 46 6.54 -3.17 -1.25
C VAL A 46 5.29 -4.03 -1.08
N GLN A 47 5.45 -5.26 -0.59
CA GLN A 47 4.32 -6.21 -0.48
C GLN A 47 3.47 -6.04 0.79
N SER A 48 3.97 -5.30 1.79
CA SER A 48 3.25 -5.12 3.05
C SER A 48 3.61 -3.79 3.72
N SER A 49 2.72 -3.31 4.57
CA SER A 49 2.97 -2.11 5.40
C SER A 49 4.17 -2.31 6.33
N GLY A 50 4.38 -3.53 6.84
CA GLY A 50 5.55 -3.85 7.66
C GLY A 50 6.85 -3.69 6.88
N MET A 51 6.89 -4.17 5.64
CA MET A 51 8.04 -3.97 4.74
C MET A 51 8.22 -2.49 4.37
N ALA A 52 7.13 -1.73 4.25
CA ALA A 52 7.21 -0.29 4.02
C ALA A 52 7.94 0.43 5.14
N GLU A 53 7.55 0.19 6.39
CA GLU A 53 8.15 0.83 7.56
C GLU A 53 9.59 0.34 7.80
N TRP A 54 9.85 -0.95 7.59
CA TRP A 54 11.20 -1.50 7.63
C TRP A 54 12.11 -0.83 6.58
N PHE A 55 11.67 -0.74 5.33
CA PHE A 55 12.48 -0.13 4.26
C PHE A 55 12.74 1.36 4.50
N LYS A 56 11.74 2.12 4.98
CA LYS A 56 11.95 3.53 5.36
C LYS A 56 12.98 3.68 6.47
N THR A 57 12.93 2.79 7.46
CA THR A 57 13.90 2.76 8.57
C THR A 57 15.29 2.45 8.03
N GLU A 58 15.42 1.43 7.18
CA GLU A 58 16.69 1.03 6.57
C GLU A 58 17.29 2.16 5.71
N LEU A 59 16.47 2.78 4.86
CA LEU A 59 16.87 3.93 4.06
C LEU A 59 17.34 5.10 4.95
N ALA A 60 16.63 5.39 6.04
CA ALA A 60 17.02 6.44 6.98
C ALA A 60 18.32 6.11 7.70
N CYS A 61 18.53 4.86 8.13
CA CYS A 61 19.77 4.42 8.77
C CYS A 61 21.00 4.59 7.86
N GLN A 62 20.84 4.32 6.57
CA GLN A 62 21.95 4.35 5.61
C GLN A 62 22.18 5.72 4.96
N ALA A 63 21.11 6.45 4.65
CA ALA A 63 21.17 7.77 4.01
C ALA A 63 21.13 8.93 5.02
N GLY A 64 20.94 8.64 6.31
CA GLY A 64 20.77 9.61 7.39
C GLY A 64 19.34 10.17 7.50
N VAL A 65 18.54 10.06 6.44
CA VAL A 65 17.13 10.47 6.41
C VAL A 65 16.37 9.71 5.32
N CYS A 66 15.11 9.39 5.59
CA CYS A 66 14.16 8.96 4.56
C CYS A 66 13.27 10.15 4.20
N ALA A 67 13.55 10.81 3.07
CA ALA A 67 12.81 11.96 2.57
C ALA A 67 12.55 11.81 1.07
N ALA A 68 11.48 12.45 0.57
CA ALA A 68 11.06 12.34 -0.83
C ALA A 68 10.98 10.88 -1.32
N ALA A 69 10.63 9.93 -0.44
CA ALA A 69 10.48 8.53 -0.77
C ALA A 69 9.03 8.08 -0.55
N ARG A 70 8.39 7.66 -1.62
CA ARG A 70 7.05 7.10 -1.65
C ARG A 70 7.14 5.58 -1.63
N VAL A 71 7.18 5.04 -0.41
CA VAL A 71 7.13 3.59 -0.19
C VAL A 71 5.66 3.16 -0.06
N GLU A 72 5.12 2.54 -1.09
CA GLU A 72 3.69 2.24 -1.20
C GLU A 72 3.40 0.79 -1.66
N LEU A 73 2.17 0.34 -1.42
CA LEU A 73 1.70 -0.97 -1.88
C LEU A 73 1.32 -0.91 -3.38
N PRO A 74 1.41 -2.03 -4.13
CA PRO A 74 1.06 -2.09 -5.54
C PRO A 74 -0.33 -1.53 -5.86
N GLY A 75 -1.36 -1.83 -5.05
CA GLY A 75 -2.72 -1.33 -5.27
C GLY A 75 -2.82 0.19 -5.30
N ARG A 76 -2.13 0.88 -4.37
CA ARG A 76 -2.08 2.35 -4.33
C ARG A 76 -1.36 2.95 -5.52
N PHE A 77 -0.25 2.32 -5.92
CA PHE A 77 0.51 2.72 -7.10
C PHE A 77 -0.33 2.60 -8.37
N ILE A 78 -1.04 1.49 -8.55
CA ILE A 78 -1.92 1.26 -9.69
C ILE A 78 -3.04 2.30 -9.73
N TRP A 79 -3.71 2.56 -8.60
CA TRP A 79 -4.77 3.57 -8.54
C TRP A 79 -4.27 4.97 -8.88
N ARG A 80 -3.11 5.36 -8.33
CA ARG A 80 -2.45 6.63 -8.65
C ARG A 80 -2.10 6.70 -10.14
N THR A 81 -1.60 5.62 -10.71
CA THR A 81 -1.25 5.52 -12.14
C THR A 81 -2.50 5.65 -13.02
N TYR A 82 -3.60 4.95 -12.69
CA TYR A 82 -4.87 5.12 -13.40
C TYR A 82 -5.34 6.57 -13.36
N ARG A 83 -5.25 7.23 -12.20
CA ARG A 83 -5.64 8.63 -12.09
C ARG A 83 -4.75 9.57 -12.92
N GLN A 84 -3.45 9.29 -12.98
CA GLN A 84 -2.51 10.05 -13.80
C GLN A 84 -2.77 9.87 -15.30
N VAL A 85 -3.14 8.66 -15.74
CA VAL A 85 -3.35 8.31 -17.15
C VAL A 85 -4.75 8.69 -17.64
N LEU A 86 -5.79 8.34 -16.88
CA LEU A 86 -7.21 8.54 -17.25
C LEU A 86 -7.74 9.91 -16.84
N GLY A 87 -7.02 10.62 -15.96
CA GLY A 87 -7.36 11.96 -15.51
C GLY A 87 -8.16 12.01 -14.21
N ALA A 88 -7.98 13.11 -13.49
CA ALA A 88 -8.50 13.31 -12.13
C ALA A 88 -10.02 13.39 -12.02
N GLY A 89 -10.73 13.60 -13.14
CA GLY A 89 -12.20 13.63 -13.21
C GLY A 89 -12.84 12.26 -13.44
N ALA A 90 -12.11 11.32 -14.04
CA ALA A 90 -12.59 9.95 -14.28
C ALA A 90 -12.29 9.02 -13.10
N VAL A 91 -11.20 9.30 -12.37
CA VAL A 91 -10.76 8.47 -11.24
C VAL A 91 -10.75 9.31 -9.95
N PRO A 92 -11.51 8.92 -8.92
CA PRO A 92 -11.50 9.57 -7.61
C PRO A 92 -10.09 9.63 -6.99
N ARG A 93 -9.88 10.61 -6.11
CA ARG A 93 -8.57 10.83 -5.47
C ARG A 93 -8.12 9.66 -4.61
N GLU A 94 -9.05 9.09 -3.88
CA GLU A 94 -8.82 7.96 -3.00
C GLU A 94 -9.50 6.75 -3.61
N SER A 95 -8.84 5.60 -3.55
CA SER A 95 -9.48 4.38 -3.99
C SER A 95 -10.61 4.07 -3.00
N PRO A 96 -11.81 3.74 -3.49
CA PRO A 96 -12.85 3.17 -2.64
C PRO A 96 -12.34 1.92 -1.89
N LEU A 97 -11.31 1.28 -2.41
CA LEU A 97 -10.72 0.06 -1.89
C LEU A 97 -9.47 0.32 -1.03
N ASP A 98 -9.10 1.58 -0.79
CA ASP A 98 -8.06 1.91 0.18
C ASP A 98 -8.48 1.46 1.58
N LYS A 99 -7.52 0.88 2.32
CA LYS A 99 -7.74 0.33 3.67
C LYS A 99 -8.52 1.24 4.61
N LEU A 100 -8.14 2.51 4.70
CA LEU A 100 -8.74 3.44 5.67
C LEU A 100 -10.21 3.77 5.33
N PRO A 101 -10.55 4.23 4.11
CA PRO A 101 -11.95 4.34 3.68
C PRO A 101 -12.74 3.04 3.85
N MET A 102 -12.16 1.90 3.47
CA MET A 102 -12.81 0.59 3.60
C MET A 102 -13.11 0.24 5.07
N THR A 103 -12.16 0.49 5.98
CA THR A 103 -12.33 0.25 7.41
C THR A 103 -13.55 0.99 7.95
N TRP A 104 -13.69 2.28 7.64
CA TRP A 104 -14.83 3.07 8.10
C TRP A 104 -16.16 2.65 7.47
N ARG A 105 -16.15 2.24 6.20
CA ARG A 105 -17.35 1.66 5.57
C ARG A 105 -17.75 0.36 6.25
N LEU A 106 -16.81 -0.53 6.56
CA LEU A 106 -17.08 -1.78 7.27
C LEU A 106 -17.60 -1.53 8.69
N VAL A 107 -17.07 -0.53 9.40
CA VAL A 107 -17.61 -0.12 10.72
C VAL A 107 -19.09 0.27 10.61
N GLN A 108 -19.50 0.95 9.54
CA GLN A 108 -20.90 1.34 9.32
C GLN A 108 -21.78 0.17 8.84
N LEU A 109 -21.24 -0.71 7.99
CA LEU A 109 -22.00 -1.79 7.34
C LEU A 109 -22.17 -3.04 8.21
N LEU A 110 -21.12 -3.47 8.92
CA LEU A 110 -21.12 -4.72 9.68
C LEU A 110 -22.29 -4.85 10.68
N PRO A 111 -22.66 -3.80 11.47
CA PRO A 111 -23.78 -3.91 12.40
C PRO A 111 -25.10 -4.33 11.75
N GLY A 112 -25.34 -3.92 10.50
CA GLY A 112 -26.56 -4.26 9.75
C GLY A 112 -26.57 -5.68 9.17
N LEU A 113 -25.43 -6.39 9.23
CA LEU A 113 -25.28 -7.75 8.69
C LEU A 113 -25.24 -8.82 9.79
N LEU A 114 -25.20 -8.42 11.08
CA LEU A 114 -24.99 -9.36 12.19
C LEU A 114 -26.14 -10.35 12.38
N ASP A 115 -27.34 -10.02 11.90
CA ASP A 115 -28.52 -10.89 11.95
C ASP A 115 -28.49 -12.01 10.90
N GLU A 116 -27.58 -11.93 9.91
CA GLU A 116 -27.44 -12.96 8.90
C GLU A 116 -26.73 -14.21 9.45
N PRO A 117 -27.21 -15.44 9.16
CA PRO A 117 -26.63 -16.67 9.68
C PRO A 117 -25.13 -16.83 9.37
N ALA A 118 -24.70 -16.33 8.21
CA ALA A 118 -23.30 -16.36 7.79
C ALA A 118 -22.37 -15.53 8.70
N PHE A 119 -22.92 -14.50 9.36
CA PHE A 119 -22.19 -13.59 10.24
C PHE A 119 -22.30 -13.97 11.72
N ALA A 120 -22.92 -15.11 12.07
CA ALA A 120 -23.07 -15.56 13.44
C ALA A 120 -21.74 -15.60 14.25
N PRO A 121 -20.59 -16.02 13.70
CA PRO A 121 -19.31 -15.95 14.42
C PRO A 121 -18.87 -14.52 14.73
N ILE A 122 -19.12 -13.58 13.80
CA ILE A 122 -18.80 -12.16 13.96
C ILE A 122 -19.73 -11.53 15.00
N ALA A 123 -21.03 -11.84 14.94
CA ALA A 123 -22.00 -11.37 15.94
C ALA A 123 -21.63 -11.84 17.35
N HIS A 124 -21.16 -13.09 17.50
CA HIS A 124 -20.66 -13.60 18.77
C HIS A 124 -19.37 -12.92 19.23
N TYR A 125 -18.49 -12.53 18.30
CA TYR A 125 -17.24 -11.82 18.62
C TYR A 125 -17.49 -10.38 19.07
N LEU A 126 -18.45 -9.68 18.45
CA LEU A 126 -18.81 -8.29 18.71
C LEU A 126 -19.77 -8.11 19.90
N GLN A 127 -19.65 -8.96 20.93
CA GLN A 127 -20.50 -8.89 22.11
C GLN A 127 -20.46 -7.51 22.79
N PRO A 128 -21.58 -7.08 23.41
CA PRO A 128 -21.64 -5.82 24.12
C PRO A 128 -20.56 -5.71 25.22
N GLY A 129 -19.96 -4.52 25.35
CA GLY A 129 -18.97 -4.23 26.40
C GLY A 129 -17.56 -3.92 25.89
N GLU A 130 -17.28 -4.18 24.61
CA GLU A 130 -15.96 -3.93 23.99
C GLU A 130 -16.11 -3.17 22.66
N PRO A 131 -16.44 -1.85 22.71
CA PRO A 131 -16.69 -1.03 21.51
C PRO A 131 -15.49 -0.97 20.54
N GLU A 132 -14.28 -1.22 21.02
CA GLU A 132 -13.05 -1.27 20.23
C GLU A 132 -12.95 -2.47 19.28
N ARG A 133 -13.71 -3.55 19.52
CA ARG A 133 -13.64 -4.77 18.68
C ARG A 133 -14.13 -4.54 17.26
N LEU A 134 -15.18 -3.74 17.08
CA LEU A 134 -15.73 -3.44 15.76
C LEU A 134 -14.71 -2.74 14.83
N PRO A 135 -14.10 -1.61 15.21
CA PRO A 135 -13.10 -0.96 14.37
C PRO A 135 -11.83 -1.82 14.18
N GLN A 136 -11.43 -2.62 15.16
CA GLN A 136 -10.30 -3.56 15.01
C GLN A 136 -10.59 -4.65 13.97
N LEU A 137 -11.76 -5.28 14.05
CA LEU A 137 -12.20 -6.29 13.08
C LEU A 137 -12.33 -5.66 11.68
N ALA A 138 -12.96 -4.49 11.58
CA ALA A 138 -13.10 -3.79 10.32
C ALA A 138 -11.74 -3.47 9.67
N ALA A 139 -10.73 -3.11 10.46
CA ALA A 139 -9.38 -2.87 9.96
C ALA A 139 -8.70 -4.16 9.44
N GLN A 140 -8.89 -5.28 10.14
CA GLN A 140 -8.38 -6.59 9.70
C GLN A 140 -9.07 -7.08 8.42
N LEU A 141 -10.38 -6.89 8.31
CA LEU A 141 -11.14 -7.21 7.10
C LEU A 141 -10.72 -6.32 5.93
N ALA A 142 -10.51 -5.02 6.16
CA ALA A 142 -9.99 -4.11 5.14
C ALA A 142 -8.61 -4.53 4.64
N ASP A 143 -7.72 -4.98 5.54
CA ASP A 143 -6.41 -5.56 5.17
C ASP A 143 -6.56 -6.83 4.30
N LEU A 144 -7.55 -7.67 4.60
CA LEU A 144 -7.83 -8.88 3.83
C LEU A 144 -8.36 -8.54 2.42
N PHE A 145 -9.25 -7.55 2.30
CA PHE A 145 -9.73 -7.06 1.01
C PHE A 145 -8.63 -6.42 0.17
N ASP A 146 -7.69 -5.69 0.77
CA ASP A 146 -6.50 -5.16 0.09
C ASP A 146 -5.64 -6.29 -0.47
N GLN A 147 -5.45 -7.37 0.30
CA GLN A 147 -4.73 -8.55 -0.17
C GLN A 147 -5.45 -9.26 -1.33
N TYR A 148 -6.78 -9.39 -1.29
CA TYR A 148 -7.52 -10.04 -2.38
C TYR A 148 -7.38 -9.30 -3.72
N GLN A 149 -7.35 -7.97 -3.72
CA GLN A 149 -7.15 -7.18 -4.94
C GLN A 149 -5.81 -7.49 -5.62
N ASN A 150 -4.76 -7.77 -4.84
CA ASN A 150 -3.43 -8.01 -5.37
C ASN A 150 -3.20 -9.47 -5.81
N TYR A 151 -3.82 -10.45 -5.13
CA TYR A 151 -3.52 -11.88 -5.34
C TYR A 151 -4.64 -12.72 -5.98
N ARG A 152 -5.89 -12.24 -5.95
CA ARG A 152 -7.08 -12.92 -6.51
C ARG A 152 -8.08 -11.93 -7.11
N PRO A 153 -7.68 -11.16 -8.13
CA PRO A 153 -8.58 -10.21 -8.77
C PRO A 153 -9.82 -10.89 -9.39
N ASP A 154 -9.73 -12.20 -9.69
CA ASP A 154 -10.81 -13.04 -10.23
C ASP A 154 -11.97 -13.31 -9.24
N ARG A 155 -11.79 -13.03 -7.94
CA ARG A 155 -12.79 -13.30 -6.91
C ARG A 155 -13.63 -12.10 -6.48
N LEU A 156 -13.28 -10.90 -6.96
CA LEU A 156 -14.10 -9.72 -6.76
C LEU A 156 -15.15 -9.67 -7.88
N PRO A 157 -16.46 -9.60 -7.56
CA PRO A 157 -17.47 -9.44 -8.60
C PRO A 157 -17.26 -8.11 -9.34
N ASP A 158 -17.52 -8.10 -10.65
CA ASP A 158 -17.31 -6.97 -11.59
C ASP A 158 -18.01 -5.63 -11.23
N GLY A 159 -18.71 -5.54 -10.10
CA GLY A 159 -19.59 -4.43 -9.73
C GLY A 159 -19.19 -3.60 -8.51
N ALA A 160 -17.94 -3.64 -8.05
CA ALA A 160 -17.46 -2.87 -6.88
C ALA A 160 -16.71 -1.56 -7.24
N ALA A 161 -17.05 -0.94 -8.37
CA ALA A 161 -16.54 0.37 -8.80
C ALA A 161 -17.58 1.48 -8.59
#